data_AF-A0A0M3J770-F1
#
_entry.id   AF-A0A0M3J770-F1
#
_cell.length_a   1.000
_cell.length_b   1.000
_cell.length_c   1.000
_cell.angle_alpha   90.00
_cell.angle_beta   90.00
_cell.angle_gamma   90.00
#
_symmetry.space_group_name_H-M   'P 1'
#
loop_
_entity.id
_entity.type
_entity.pdbx_description
1 polymer ?
#
loop_
_entity_poly.entity_id
_entity_poly.type
_entity_poly.pdbx_seq_one_letter_code
_entity_poly.pdbx_strand_id
1 'polypeptide(L)'
;MSKLDEMKNSLDRIEERELAPECVSEKSEMMMELDKLKRTFECEVENAEKQRNQLIGKQETLTDAEQLVEALTVLIGKGNVLLSDAKADPSSYASTAELFEHPLKDAQMLIETASTKGIDLSQLNDMVRDAKCLHTQLVRRKDLWREFVIQRDMTLDQLEVIEGPLREITRKPVRPSNEVLLDLDELKMVQADVQELRQKAAELRCLSEELDPLESVYADVRFMDTDIEQTQQQLGDIMQLMDTELNEESVIMGSLQDMENDFHQLEDKVPSATNNEQLSNVNITLAIIIGCQLFHAQLA
;
A
#
# COMPACT_ATOMS: atom_id res chain seq x y z
N MET A 1 -22.52 -61.49 33.78
CA MET A 1 -22.27 -62.82 33.19
C MET A 1 -23.05 -62.89 31.89
N SER A 2 -22.44 -63.36 30.81
CA SER A 2 -23.18 -63.60 29.57
C SER A 2 -24.15 -64.77 29.79
N LYS A 3 -25.32 -64.78 29.13
CA LYS A 3 -26.22 -65.95 29.12
C LYS A 3 -25.50 -67.23 28.67
N LEU A 4 -24.45 -67.09 27.84
CA LEU A 4 -23.56 -68.16 27.43
C LEU A 4 -22.70 -68.69 28.58
N ASP A 5 -22.25 -67.83 29.49
CA ASP A 5 -21.53 -68.25 30.71
C ASP A 5 -22.48 -68.96 31.68
N GLU A 6 -23.75 -68.52 31.76
CA GLU A 6 -24.77 -69.20 32.55
C GLU A 6 -25.08 -70.60 32.00
N MET A 7 -25.27 -70.74 30.68
CA MET A 7 -25.48 -72.04 30.03
C MET A 7 -24.26 -72.96 30.17
N LYS A 8 -23.05 -72.43 30.03
CA LYS A 8 -21.81 -73.18 30.23
C LYS A 8 -21.68 -73.66 31.68
N ASN A 9 -21.92 -72.78 32.65
CA ASN A 9 -21.89 -73.11 34.08
C ASN A 9 -22.98 -74.13 34.45
N SER A 10 -24.15 -74.08 33.81
CA SER A 10 -25.22 -75.07 34.00
C SER A 10 -24.86 -76.43 33.44
N LEU A 11 -24.19 -76.48 32.28
CA LEU A 11 -23.75 -77.72 31.65
C LEU A 11 -22.58 -78.36 32.43
N ASP A 12 -21.65 -77.54 32.94
CA ASP A 12 -20.50 -77.98 33.73
C ASP A 12 -20.90 -78.63 35.07
N ARG A 13 -22.02 -78.19 35.67
CA ARG A 13 -22.58 -78.72 36.92
C ARG A 13 -23.18 -80.12 36.82
N ILE A 14 -23.34 -80.68 35.62
CA ILE A 14 -23.89 -82.03 35.43
C ILE A 14 -22.79 -83.07 35.69
N GLU A 15 -22.96 -83.91 36.71
CA GLU A 15 -21.99 -84.94 37.10
C GLU A 15 -21.91 -86.08 36.06
N GLU A 16 -20.73 -86.26 35.46
CA GLU A 16 -20.51 -87.24 34.37
C GLU A 16 -20.67 -88.70 34.79
N ARG A 17 -20.61 -88.97 36.09
CA ARG A 17 -20.72 -90.32 36.68
C ARG A 17 -22.15 -90.86 36.63
N GLU A 18 -23.14 -89.98 36.48
CA GLU A 18 -24.56 -90.30 36.45
C GLU A 18 -25.11 -90.39 35.00
N LEU A 19 -24.29 -90.07 34.00
CA LEU A 19 -24.67 -90.06 32.59
C LEU A 19 -24.29 -91.36 31.88
N ALA A 20 -25.14 -91.79 30.94
CA ALA A 20 -24.77 -92.81 29.97
C ALA A 20 -23.59 -92.32 29.10
N PRO A 21 -22.70 -93.21 28.60
CA PRO A 21 -21.52 -92.82 27.83
C PRO A 21 -21.82 -91.97 26.59
N GLU A 22 -22.98 -92.18 25.95
CA GLU A 22 -23.47 -91.37 24.82
C GLU A 22 -23.79 -89.92 25.25
N CYS A 23 -24.41 -89.73 26.42
CA CYS A 23 -24.73 -88.39 26.95
C CYS A 23 -23.48 -87.64 27.45
N VAL A 24 -22.43 -88.34 27.86
CA VAL A 24 -21.12 -87.73 28.18
C VAL A 24 -20.48 -87.15 26.92
N SER A 25 -20.59 -87.85 25.78
CA SER A 25 -20.13 -87.35 24.47
C SER A 25 -20.93 -86.13 24.02
N GLU A 26 -22.26 -86.16 24.13
CA GLU A 26 -23.14 -85.03 23.79
C GLU A 26 -22.86 -83.79 24.66
N LYS A 27 -22.63 -83.98 25.97
CA LYS A 27 -22.22 -82.89 26.87
C LYS A 27 -20.90 -82.24 26.43
N SER A 28 -19.91 -83.06 26.06
CA SER A 28 -18.61 -82.58 25.58
C SER A 28 -18.76 -81.80 24.26
N GLU A 29 -19.59 -82.29 23.35
CA GLU A 29 -19.88 -81.64 22.07
C GLU A 29 -20.62 -80.30 22.27
N MET A 30 -21.62 -80.24 23.16
CA MET A 30 -22.30 -78.98 23.52
C MET A 30 -21.36 -77.97 24.19
N MET A 31 -20.46 -78.42 25.08
CA MET A 31 -19.42 -77.56 25.67
C MET A 31 -18.53 -76.94 24.58
N MET A 32 -18.14 -77.74 23.59
CA MET A 32 -17.30 -77.28 22.48
C MET A 32 -18.02 -76.27 21.59
N GLU A 33 -19.30 -76.51 21.26
CA GLU A 33 -20.12 -75.58 20.48
C GLU A 33 -20.42 -74.28 21.26
N LEU A 34 -20.65 -74.34 22.58
CA LEU A 34 -20.77 -73.14 23.41
C LEU A 34 -19.48 -72.31 23.42
N ASP A 35 -18.31 -72.95 23.50
CA ASP A 35 -17.02 -72.25 23.43
C ASP A 35 -16.76 -71.63 22.06
N LYS A 36 -17.17 -72.31 20.98
CA LYS A 36 -17.09 -71.78 19.62
C LYS A 36 -18.01 -70.57 19.46
N LEU A 37 -19.26 -70.69 19.88
CA LEU A 37 -20.25 -69.60 19.84
C LEU A 37 -19.79 -68.40 20.66
N LYS A 38 -19.20 -68.63 21.84
CA LYS A 38 -18.60 -67.57 22.68
C LYS A 38 -17.51 -66.82 21.92
N ARG A 39 -16.54 -67.53 21.32
CA ARG A 39 -15.46 -66.90 20.55
C ARG A 39 -15.97 -66.12 19.34
N THR A 40 -16.98 -66.65 18.63
CA THR A 40 -17.61 -65.94 17.52
C THR A 40 -18.26 -64.65 17.99
N PHE A 41 -19.03 -64.70 19.09
CA PHE A 41 -19.67 -63.52 19.64
C PHE A 41 -18.66 -62.47 20.14
N GLU A 42 -17.59 -62.90 20.82
CA GLU A 42 -16.50 -62.00 21.25
C GLU A 42 -15.83 -61.32 20.05
N CYS A 43 -15.58 -62.06 18.96
CA CYS A 43 -15.02 -61.50 17.73
C CYS A 43 -15.99 -60.52 17.04
N GLU A 44 -17.29 -60.80 17.02
CA GLU A 44 -18.31 -59.88 16.48
C GLU A 44 -18.42 -58.59 17.30
N VAL A 45 -18.38 -58.68 18.64
CA VAL A 45 -18.36 -57.50 19.52
C VAL A 45 -17.12 -56.65 19.25
N GLU A 46 -15.93 -57.26 19.16
CA GLU A 46 -14.71 -56.52 18.87
C GLU A 46 -14.75 -55.83 17.50
N ASN A 47 -15.29 -56.52 16.47
CA ASN A 47 -15.46 -55.93 15.14
C ASN A 47 -16.47 -54.77 15.14
N ALA A 48 -17.59 -54.92 15.87
CA ALA A 48 -18.59 -53.87 16.02
C ALA A 48 -18.03 -52.66 16.77
N GLU A 49 -17.23 -52.86 17.82
CA GLU A 49 -16.56 -51.78 18.55
C GLU A 49 -15.56 -51.03 17.66
N LYS A 50 -14.76 -51.75 16.87
CA LYS A 50 -13.84 -51.14 15.88
C LYS A 50 -14.60 -50.31 14.86
N GLN A 51 -15.68 -50.83 14.29
CA GLN A 51 -16.50 -50.11 13.32
C GLN A 51 -17.16 -48.87 13.93
N ARG A 52 -17.67 -48.97 15.17
CA ARG A 52 -18.24 -47.83 15.89
C ARG A 52 -17.21 -46.73 16.10
N ASN A 53 -16.01 -47.08 16.56
CA ASN A 53 -14.94 -46.09 16.79
C ASN A 53 -14.48 -45.42 15.48
N GLN A 54 -14.45 -46.16 14.36
CA GLN A 54 -14.18 -45.58 13.03
C GLN A 54 -15.27 -44.58 12.60
N LEU A 55 -16.54 -44.91 12.82
CA LEU A 55 -17.67 -44.02 12.49
C LEU A 55 -17.64 -42.74 13.35
N ILE A 56 -17.33 -42.85 14.64
CA ILE A 56 -17.17 -41.69 15.53
C ILE A 56 -16.06 -40.78 15.02
N GLY A 57 -14.87 -41.32 14.75
CA GLY A 57 -13.75 -40.51 14.24
C GLY A 57 -14.03 -39.87 12.88
N LYS A 58 -14.82 -40.53 12.01
CA LYS A 58 -15.29 -39.94 10.75
C LYS A 58 -16.26 -38.77 11.01
N GLN A 59 -17.20 -38.93 11.94
CA GLN A 59 -18.16 -37.87 12.27
C GLN A 59 -17.47 -36.64 12.88
N GLU A 60 -16.50 -36.84 13.78
CA GLU A 60 -15.69 -35.76 14.34
C GLU A 60 -14.97 -34.99 13.22
N THR A 61 -14.30 -35.70 12.31
CA THR A 61 -13.60 -35.09 11.16
C THR A 61 -14.55 -34.26 10.29
N LEU A 62 -15.78 -34.75 10.05
CA LEU A 62 -16.79 -34.02 9.27
C LEU A 62 -17.30 -32.78 10.01
N THR A 63 -17.47 -32.87 11.33
CA THR A 63 -17.93 -31.75 12.16
C THR A 63 -16.88 -30.63 12.20
N ASP A 64 -15.60 -30.98 12.34
CA ASP A 64 -14.49 -30.03 12.27
C ASP A 64 -14.42 -29.35 10.89
N ALA A 65 -14.66 -30.11 9.82
CA ALA A 65 -14.69 -29.58 8.46
C ALA A 65 -15.84 -28.59 8.25
N GLU A 66 -17.04 -28.87 8.77
CA GLU A 66 -18.19 -27.96 8.70
C GLU A 66 -17.91 -26.62 9.40
N GLN A 67 -17.30 -26.66 10.59
CA GLN A 67 -16.91 -25.44 11.32
C GLN A 67 -15.90 -24.59 10.56
N LEU A 68 -14.90 -25.24 9.93
CA LEU A 68 -13.91 -24.55 9.11
C LEU A 68 -14.52 -23.96 7.84
N VAL A 69 -15.47 -24.66 7.20
CA VAL A 69 -16.21 -24.11 6.05
C VAL A 69 -16.98 -22.86 6.46
N GLU A 70 -17.68 -22.87 7.60
CA GLU A 70 -18.41 -21.69 8.09
C GLU A 70 -17.46 -20.52 8.38
N ALA A 71 -16.36 -20.78 9.10
CA ALA A 71 -15.36 -19.76 9.41
C ALA A 71 -14.75 -19.14 8.14
N LEU A 72 -14.35 -19.97 7.17
CA LEU A 72 -13.82 -19.50 5.89
C LEU A 72 -14.88 -18.75 5.08
N THR A 73 -16.16 -19.13 5.17
CA THR A 73 -17.27 -18.41 4.50
C THR A 73 -17.39 -16.99 4.99
N VAL A 74 -17.37 -16.80 6.31
CA VAL A 74 -17.44 -15.47 6.92
C VAL A 74 -16.23 -14.63 6.52
N LEU A 75 -15.03 -15.19 6.57
CA LEU A 75 -13.80 -14.49 6.19
C LEU A 75 -13.78 -14.12 4.70
N ILE A 76 -14.19 -15.03 3.82
CA ILE A 76 -14.30 -14.75 2.38
C ILE A 76 -15.29 -13.61 2.13
N GLY A 77 -16.46 -13.65 2.77
CA GLY A 77 -17.43 -12.56 2.68
C GLY A 77 -16.84 -11.22 3.11
N LYS A 78 -16.16 -11.17 4.27
CA LYS A 78 -15.51 -9.97 4.77
C LYS A 78 -14.42 -9.45 3.83
N GLY A 79 -13.56 -10.33 3.32
CA GLY A 79 -12.48 -9.92 2.42
C GLY A 79 -12.98 -9.41 1.07
N ASN A 80 -14.03 -10.02 0.50
CA ASN A 80 -14.64 -9.54 -0.74
C ASN A 80 -15.28 -8.16 -0.58
N VAL A 81 -15.99 -7.93 0.53
CA VAL A 81 -16.56 -6.60 0.84
C VAL A 81 -15.43 -5.58 0.94
N LEU A 82 -14.36 -5.90 1.68
CA LEU A 82 -13.24 -5.00 1.88
C LEU A 82 -12.52 -4.64 0.56
N LEU A 83 -12.29 -5.61 -0.33
CA LEU A 83 -11.62 -5.38 -1.62
C LEU A 83 -12.49 -4.58 -2.61
N SER A 84 -13.81 -4.62 -2.45
CA SER A 84 -14.75 -3.95 -3.35
C SER A 84 -15.21 -2.58 -2.82
N ASP A 85 -14.88 -2.25 -1.56
CA ASP A 85 -15.30 -1.01 -0.92
C ASP A 85 -14.33 0.13 -1.28
N ALA A 86 -14.85 1.10 -2.03
CA ALA A 86 -14.14 2.30 -2.42
C ALA A 86 -13.73 3.19 -1.24
N LYS A 87 -14.37 3.02 -0.07
CA LYS A 87 -14.10 3.77 1.16
C LYS A 87 -13.46 2.91 2.25
N ALA A 88 -12.97 1.74 1.89
CA ALA A 88 -12.29 0.85 2.80
C ALA A 88 -11.14 1.56 3.53
N ASP A 89 -10.99 1.28 4.83
CA ASP A 89 -9.79 1.64 5.57
C ASP A 89 -8.63 0.72 5.12
N PRO A 90 -7.56 1.24 4.49
CA PRO A 90 -6.48 0.40 3.97
C PRO A 90 -5.71 -0.37 5.05
N SER A 91 -5.73 0.09 6.30
CA SER A 91 -5.13 -0.65 7.42
C SER A 91 -5.84 -1.98 7.69
N SER A 92 -7.09 -2.11 7.26
CA SER A 92 -7.91 -3.32 7.41
C SER A 92 -7.47 -4.47 6.50
N TYR A 93 -6.73 -4.22 5.41
CA TYR A 93 -6.24 -5.29 4.52
C TYR A 93 -5.27 -6.23 5.26
N ALA A 94 -4.34 -5.66 6.04
CA ALA A 94 -3.36 -6.42 6.79
C ALA A 94 -4.03 -7.27 7.89
N SER A 95 -4.84 -6.63 8.74
CA SER A 95 -5.52 -7.33 9.83
C SER A 95 -6.53 -8.37 9.32
N THR A 96 -7.20 -8.12 8.19
CA THR A 96 -8.11 -9.11 7.60
C THR A 96 -7.36 -10.28 6.98
N ALA A 97 -6.19 -10.05 6.36
CA ALA A 97 -5.35 -11.14 5.85
C ALA A 97 -4.87 -12.06 6.98
N GLU A 98 -4.40 -11.50 8.10
CA GLU A 98 -3.93 -12.27 9.26
C GLU A 98 -5.00 -13.22 9.83
N LEU A 99 -6.29 -12.85 9.76
CA LEU A 99 -7.39 -13.70 10.21
C LEU A 99 -7.54 -15.01 9.40
N PHE A 100 -7.00 -15.08 8.18
CA PHE A 100 -7.03 -16.30 7.37
C PHE A 100 -5.96 -17.33 7.77
N GLU A 101 -4.88 -16.92 8.43
CA GLU A 101 -3.70 -17.77 8.63
C GLU A 101 -4.02 -19.07 9.39
N HIS A 102 -4.72 -18.94 10.53
CA HIS A 102 -5.09 -20.08 11.37
C HIS A 102 -6.11 -21.01 10.69
N PRO A 103 -7.29 -20.53 10.23
CA PRO A 103 -8.27 -21.38 9.57
C PRO A 103 -7.74 -22.09 8.33
N LEU A 104 -6.90 -21.44 7.53
CA LEU A 104 -6.28 -22.07 6.35
C LEU A 104 -5.31 -23.18 6.74
N LYS A 105 -4.51 -22.97 7.79
CA LYS A 105 -3.58 -23.97 8.30
C LYS A 105 -4.32 -25.18 8.86
N ASP A 106 -5.34 -24.95 9.67
CA ASP A 106 -6.14 -26.01 10.30
C ASP A 106 -6.91 -26.83 9.25
N ALA A 107 -7.50 -26.17 8.25
CA ALA A 107 -8.16 -26.84 7.14
C ALA A 107 -7.19 -27.69 6.32
N GLN A 108 -5.96 -27.21 6.09
CA GLN A 108 -4.97 -27.99 5.34
C GLN A 108 -4.53 -29.25 6.10
N MET A 109 -4.28 -29.14 7.41
CA MET A 109 -3.97 -30.30 8.26
C MET A 109 -5.14 -31.31 8.30
N LEU A 110 -6.38 -30.83 8.34
CA LEU A 110 -7.57 -31.68 8.35
C LEU A 110 -7.74 -32.43 7.02
N ILE A 111 -7.56 -31.74 5.88
CA ILE A 111 -7.62 -32.34 4.53
C ILE A 111 -6.56 -33.44 4.38
N GLU A 112 -5.32 -33.18 4.80
CA GLU A 112 -4.23 -34.16 4.74
C GLU A 112 -4.57 -35.40 5.58
N THR A 113 -5.05 -35.20 6.80
CA THR A 113 -5.45 -36.28 7.71
C THR A 113 -6.63 -37.07 7.17
N ALA A 114 -7.66 -36.40 6.64
CA ALA A 114 -8.86 -37.02 6.09
C ALA A 114 -8.59 -37.84 4.83
N SER A 115 -7.67 -37.39 3.97
CA SER A 115 -7.26 -38.10 2.76
C SER A 115 -6.69 -39.49 3.08
N THR A 116 -5.86 -39.60 4.14
CA THR A 116 -5.34 -40.91 4.59
C THR A 116 -6.42 -41.87 5.09
N LYS A 117 -7.57 -41.33 5.51
CA LYS A 117 -8.73 -42.08 6.02
C LYS A 117 -9.81 -42.32 4.95
N GLY A 118 -9.61 -41.85 3.71
CA GLY A 118 -10.60 -41.97 2.63
C GLY A 118 -11.89 -41.17 2.87
N ILE A 119 -11.80 -40.07 3.64
CA ILE A 119 -12.94 -39.17 3.91
C ILE A 119 -12.93 -38.07 2.84
N ASP A 120 -14.06 -37.91 2.15
CA ASP A 120 -14.24 -36.84 1.16
C ASP A 120 -14.52 -35.52 1.87
N LEU A 121 -13.65 -34.53 1.65
CA LEU A 121 -13.76 -33.16 2.14
C LEU A 121 -13.70 -32.15 0.97
N SER A 122 -14.25 -32.53 -0.20
CA SER A 122 -14.26 -31.70 -1.41
C SER A 122 -14.71 -30.26 -1.19
N GLN A 123 -15.80 -30.03 -0.46
CA GLN A 123 -16.30 -28.69 -0.13
C GLN A 123 -15.28 -27.84 0.64
N LEU A 124 -14.64 -28.41 1.66
CA LEU A 124 -13.61 -27.70 2.43
C LEU A 124 -12.40 -27.38 1.54
N ASN A 125 -12.04 -28.29 0.63
CA ASN A 125 -10.91 -28.08 -0.29
C ASN A 125 -11.17 -26.95 -1.29
N ASP A 126 -12.39 -26.89 -1.86
CA ASP A 126 -12.80 -25.76 -2.71
C ASP A 126 -12.76 -24.45 -1.93
N MET A 127 -13.24 -24.45 -0.68
CA MET A 127 -13.23 -23.27 0.17
C MET A 127 -11.82 -22.79 0.52
N VAL A 128 -10.91 -23.72 0.79
CA VAL A 128 -9.48 -23.42 1.02
C VAL A 128 -8.85 -22.78 -0.21
N ARG A 129 -9.19 -23.24 -1.42
CA ARG A 129 -8.69 -22.63 -2.66
C ARG A 129 -9.13 -21.17 -2.78
N ASP A 130 -10.42 -20.90 -2.58
CA ASP A 130 -10.98 -19.57 -2.72
C ASP A 130 -10.47 -18.62 -1.62
N ALA A 131 -10.40 -19.11 -0.38
CA ALA A 131 -9.82 -18.38 0.74
C ALA A 131 -8.33 -18.05 0.53
N LYS A 132 -7.53 -18.98 -0.01
CA LYS A 132 -6.12 -18.72 -0.35
C LYS A 132 -5.98 -17.65 -1.42
N CYS A 133 -6.81 -17.72 -2.47
CA CYS A 133 -6.82 -16.70 -3.53
C CYS A 133 -7.10 -15.31 -2.95
N LEU A 134 -8.13 -15.20 -2.10
CA LEU A 134 -8.51 -13.94 -1.48
C LEU A 134 -7.45 -13.45 -0.47
N HIS A 135 -6.88 -14.34 0.33
CA HIS A 135 -5.78 -14.02 1.24
C HIS A 135 -4.59 -13.42 0.48
N THR A 136 -4.18 -14.02 -0.65
CA THR A 136 -3.11 -13.47 -1.49
C THR A 136 -3.45 -12.08 -2.03
N GLN A 137 -4.70 -11.84 -2.44
CA GLN A 137 -5.14 -10.52 -2.88
C GLN A 137 -5.06 -9.47 -1.76
N LEU A 138 -5.51 -9.81 -0.54
CA LEU A 138 -5.43 -8.92 0.62
C LEU A 138 -3.98 -8.59 1.01
N VAL A 139 -3.09 -9.59 0.98
CA VAL A 139 -1.65 -9.37 1.23
C VAL A 139 -1.06 -8.44 0.18
N ARG A 140 -1.30 -8.70 -1.12
CA ARG A 140 -0.86 -7.81 -2.20
C ARG A 140 -1.39 -6.39 -2.00
N ARG A 141 -2.67 -6.26 -1.62
CA ARG A 141 -3.31 -4.98 -1.40
C ARG A 141 -2.68 -4.19 -0.25
N LYS A 142 -2.31 -4.86 0.85
CA LYS A 142 -1.57 -4.23 1.95
C LYS A 142 -0.20 -3.72 1.49
N ASP A 143 0.50 -4.49 0.66
CA ASP A 143 1.84 -4.14 0.21
C ASP A 143 1.80 -2.96 -0.78
N LEU A 144 0.82 -2.94 -1.69
CA LEU A 144 0.56 -1.82 -2.59
C LEU A 144 0.22 -0.55 -1.81
N TRP A 145 -0.62 -0.65 -0.77
CA TRP A 145 -0.95 0.49 0.09
C TRP A 145 0.29 1.05 0.79
N ARG A 146 1.17 0.17 1.32
CA ARG A 146 2.42 0.59 1.95
C ARG A 146 3.31 1.33 0.95
N GLU A 147 3.46 0.81 -0.26
CA GLU A 147 4.25 1.45 -1.31
C GLU A 147 3.68 2.82 -1.68
N PHE A 148 2.36 2.92 -1.85
CA PHE A 148 1.68 4.18 -2.12
C PHE A 148 1.95 5.23 -1.04
N VAL A 149 1.85 4.87 0.25
CA VAL A 149 2.12 5.80 1.35
C VAL A 149 3.57 6.28 1.32
N ILE A 150 4.53 5.38 1.13
CA ILE A 150 5.96 5.73 1.03
C ILE A 150 6.19 6.72 -0.11
N GLN A 151 5.69 6.41 -1.31
CA GLN A 151 5.86 7.29 -2.47
C GLN A 151 5.17 8.62 -2.28
N ARG A 152 3.98 8.64 -1.66
CA ARG A 152 3.23 9.86 -1.38
C ARG A 152 4.01 10.77 -0.45
N ASP A 153 4.47 10.22 0.67
CA ASP A 153 5.20 10.98 1.68
C ASP A 153 6.54 11.49 1.10
N MET A 154 7.26 10.67 0.33
CA MET A 154 8.48 11.10 -0.38
C MET A 154 8.21 12.22 -1.40
N THR A 155 7.07 12.17 -2.09
CA THR A 155 6.70 13.19 -3.08
C THR A 155 6.29 14.50 -2.40
N LEU A 156 5.59 14.43 -1.27
CA LEU A 156 5.27 15.60 -0.44
C LEU A 156 6.53 16.25 0.15
N ASP A 157 7.45 15.46 0.67
CA ASP A 157 8.73 15.96 1.20
C ASP A 157 9.53 16.68 0.11
N GLN A 158 9.58 16.12 -1.11
CA GLN A 158 10.27 16.77 -2.24
C GLN A 158 9.56 18.04 -2.69
N LEU A 159 8.23 18.07 -2.68
CA LEU A 159 7.46 19.28 -2.98
C LEU A 159 7.79 20.39 -1.97
N GLU A 160 7.85 20.09 -0.67
CA GLU A 160 8.20 21.08 0.36
C GLU A 160 9.63 21.64 0.16
N VAL A 161 10.58 20.78 -0.23
CA VAL A 161 11.95 21.19 -0.57
C VAL A 161 11.96 22.16 -1.76
N ILE A 162 11.17 21.89 -2.80
CA ILE A 162 11.04 22.75 -3.99
C ILE A 162 10.39 24.10 -3.64
N GLU A 163 9.36 24.12 -2.80
CA GLU A 163 8.66 25.34 -2.41
C GLU A 163 9.51 26.28 -1.53
N GLY A 164 10.55 25.75 -0.86
CA GLY A 164 11.46 26.52 -0.02
C GLY A 164 12.13 27.68 -0.77
N PRO A 165 12.99 27.39 -1.78
CA PRO A 165 13.65 28.40 -2.59
C PRO A 165 12.69 29.39 -3.25
N LEU A 166 11.54 28.92 -3.77
CA LEU A 166 10.54 29.79 -4.38
C LEU A 166 10.02 30.84 -3.39
N ARG A 167 9.71 30.42 -2.14
CA ARG A 167 9.27 31.34 -1.08
C ARG A 167 10.36 32.30 -0.64
N GLU A 168 11.60 31.83 -0.53
CA GLU A 168 12.74 32.66 -0.13
C GLU A 168 13.04 33.74 -1.16
N ILE A 169 13.14 33.36 -2.43
CA ILE A 169 13.42 34.26 -3.55
C ILE A 169 12.30 35.31 -3.70
N THR A 170 11.04 34.90 -3.63
CA THR A 170 9.90 35.83 -3.76
C THR A 170 9.87 36.89 -2.66
N ARG A 171 10.45 36.60 -1.49
CA ARG A 171 10.49 37.53 -0.35
C ARG A 171 11.70 38.47 -0.38
N LYS A 172 12.69 38.23 -1.25
CA LYS A 172 13.86 39.10 -1.35
C LYS A 172 13.42 40.50 -1.84
N PRO A 173 14.01 41.58 -1.31
CA PRO A 173 13.81 42.91 -1.86
C PRO A 173 14.44 43.00 -3.26
N VAL A 174 14.18 44.12 -3.94
CA VAL A 174 14.91 44.51 -5.16
C VAL A 174 16.41 44.45 -4.88
N ARG A 175 17.16 43.84 -5.80
CA ARG A 175 18.58 43.51 -5.62
C ARG A 175 19.32 43.68 -6.94
N PRO A 176 20.64 43.89 -6.93
CA PRO A 176 21.39 44.13 -8.16
C PRO A 176 21.41 42.89 -9.07
N SER A 177 21.58 43.11 -10.38
CA SER A 177 21.62 42.05 -11.42
C SER A 177 22.45 40.82 -11.07
N ASN A 178 23.60 41.00 -10.43
CA ASN A 178 24.47 39.87 -10.08
C ASN A 178 23.83 38.93 -9.04
N GLU A 179 23.00 39.44 -8.14
CA GLU A 179 22.24 38.63 -7.18
C GLU A 179 21.00 38.00 -7.84
N VAL A 180 20.34 38.72 -8.75
CA VAL A 180 19.22 38.17 -9.55
C VAL A 180 19.69 36.98 -10.40
N LEU A 181 20.88 37.07 -11.01
CA LEU A 181 21.46 35.96 -11.77
C LEU A 181 21.73 34.71 -10.94
N LEU A 182 22.18 34.87 -9.68
CA LEU A 182 22.38 33.73 -8.78
C LEU A 182 21.05 33.05 -8.45
N ASP A 183 20.01 33.83 -8.20
CA ASP A 183 18.69 33.28 -7.93
C ASP A 183 18.08 32.62 -9.18
N LEU A 184 18.31 33.16 -10.36
CA LEU A 184 17.89 32.53 -11.62
C LEU A 184 18.55 31.17 -11.81
N ASP A 185 19.83 31.03 -11.45
CA ASP A 185 20.53 29.74 -11.50
C ASP A 185 19.97 28.74 -10.48
N GLU A 186 19.59 29.20 -9.28
CA GLU A 186 18.87 28.39 -8.30
C GLU A 186 17.50 27.93 -8.83
N LEU A 187 16.73 28.83 -9.45
CA LEU A 187 15.43 28.49 -10.05
C LEU A 187 15.53 27.49 -11.19
N LYS A 188 16.62 27.50 -11.97
CA LYS A 188 16.87 26.47 -12.99
C LYS A 188 17.10 25.09 -12.37
N MET A 189 17.75 25.03 -11.20
CA MET A 189 17.89 23.77 -10.47
C MET A 189 16.52 23.29 -9.97
N VAL A 190 15.73 24.19 -9.37
CA VAL A 190 14.35 23.91 -8.94
C VAL A 190 13.49 23.44 -10.12
N GLN A 191 13.67 24.00 -11.31
CA GLN A 191 12.97 23.54 -12.52
C GLN A 191 13.25 22.09 -12.86
N ALA A 192 14.50 21.63 -12.72
CA ALA A 192 14.86 20.24 -12.92
C ALA A 192 14.20 19.34 -11.85
N ASP A 193 14.20 19.77 -10.59
CA ASP A 193 13.58 19.04 -9.48
C ASP A 193 12.06 18.90 -9.66
N VAL A 194 11.38 19.93 -10.18
CA VAL A 194 9.95 19.87 -10.52
C VAL A 194 9.67 18.81 -11.61
N GLN A 195 10.57 18.60 -12.57
CA GLN A 195 10.40 17.53 -13.57
C GLN A 195 10.55 16.14 -12.95
N GLU A 196 11.50 15.96 -12.02
CA GLU A 196 11.63 14.71 -11.27
C GLU A 196 10.37 14.45 -10.42
N LEU A 197 9.85 15.48 -9.76
CA LEU A 197 8.64 15.40 -8.95
C LEU A 197 7.43 14.94 -9.78
N ARG A 198 7.29 15.43 -11.02
CA ARG A 198 6.25 15.00 -11.96
C ARG A 198 6.37 13.52 -12.33
N GLN A 199 7.58 12.99 -12.44
CA GLN A 199 7.79 11.56 -12.68
C GLN A 199 7.30 10.73 -11.49
N LYS A 200 7.60 11.14 -10.25
CA LYS A 200 7.11 10.47 -9.04
C LYS A 200 5.59 10.54 -8.90
N ALA A 201 4.99 11.68 -9.24
CA ALA A 201 3.53 11.81 -9.29
C ALA A 201 2.88 10.86 -10.31
N ALA A 202 3.53 10.60 -11.45
CA ALA A 202 3.07 9.60 -12.41
C ALA A 202 3.13 8.17 -11.84
N GLU A 203 4.18 7.83 -11.07
CA GLU A 203 4.28 6.55 -10.37
C GLU A 203 3.17 6.39 -9.32
N LEU A 204 2.87 7.45 -8.57
CA LEU A 204 1.74 7.48 -7.63
C LEU A 204 0.39 7.27 -8.31
N ARG A 205 0.20 7.83 -9.51
CA ARG A 205 -1.01 7.58 -10.31
C ARG A 205 -1.14 6.11 -10.68
N CYS A 206 -0.07 5.48 -11.16
CA CYS A 206 -0.06 4.04 -11.44
C CYS A 206 -0.40 3.21 -10.19
N LEU A 207 0.20 3.54 -9.04
CA LEU A 207 -0.11 2.86 -7.77
C LEU A 207 -1.57 3.07 -7.35
N SER A 208 -2.15 4.25 -7.58
CA SER A 208 -3.56 4.53 -7.30
C SER A 208 -4.50 3.67 -8.14
N GLU A 209 -4.14 3.39 -9.40
CA GLU A 209 -4.90 2.50 -10.29
C GLU A 209 -4.83 1.04 -9.84
N GLU A 210 -3.66 0.58 -9.37
CA GLU A 210 -3.56 -0.74 -8.74
C GLU A 210 -4.31 -0.82 -7.39
N LEU A 211 -4.59 0.34 -6.80
CA LEU A 211 -5.38 0.52 -5.60
C LEU A 211 -6.88 0.80 -5.88
N ASP A 212 -7.35 0.65 -7.12
CA ASP A 212 -8.79 0.73 -7.44
C ASP A 212 -9.60 -0.31 -6.63
N PRO A 213 -10.78 0.02 -6.06
CA PRO A 213 -11.55 1.26 -6.24
C PRO A 213 -11.35 2.32 -5.15
N LEU A 214 -10.23 2.32 -4.42
CA LEU A 214 -10.05 3.15 -3.24
C LEU A 214 -10.08 4.66 -3.58
N GLU A 215 -11.09 5.39 -3.10
CA GLU A 215 -11.31 6.80 -3.42
C GLU A 215 -10.23 7.71 -2.82
N SER A 216 -9.70 7.36 -1.64
CA SER A 216 -8.73 8.20 -0.93
C SER A 216 -7.42 8.34 -1.69
N VAL A 217 -6.92 7.28 -2.32
CA VAL A 217 -5.67 7.35 -3.13
C VAL A 217 -5.84 8.23 -4.35
N TYR A 218 -7.02 8.19 -5.00
CA TYR A 218 -7.33 9.06 -6.12
C TYR A 218 -7.51 10.53 -5.71
N ALA A 219 -7.94 10.78 -4.46
CA ALA A 219 -8.01 12.12 -3.91
C ALA A 219 -6.60 12.67 -3.66
N ASP A 220 -5.75 11.89 -2.98
CA ASP A 220 -4.35 12.26 -2.69
C ASP A 220 -3.58 12.59 -3.98
N VAL A 221 -3.68 11.75 -5.01
CA VAL A 221 -3.03 12.02 -6.33
C VAL A 221 -3.55 13.29 -6.98
N ARG A 222 -4.87 13.56 -6.91
CA ARG A 222 -5.45 14.78 -7.50
C ARG A 222 -5.00 16.06 -6.80
N PHE A 223 -4.91 16.04 -5.46
CA PHE A 223 -4.37 17.17 -4.71
C PHE A 223 -2.90 17.40 -5.07
N MET A 224 -2.10 16.33 -5.10
CA MET A 224 -0.70 16.39 -5.46
C MET A 224 -0.46 16.92 -6.89
N ASP A 225 -1.22 16.44 -7.87
CA ASP A 225 -1.16 16.97 -9.25
C ASP A 225 -1.44 18.49 -9.26
N THR A 226 -2.44 18.94 -8.49
CA THR A 226 -2.78 20.37 -8.37
C THR A 226 -1.64 21.18 -7.74
N ASP A 227 -1.03 20.68 -6.67
CA ASP A 227 0.04 21.39 -5.96
C ASP A 227 1.31 21.48 -6.82
N ILE A 228 1.63 20.43 -7.59
CA ILE A 228 2.73 20.42 -8.56
C ILE A 228 2.49 21.43 -9.67
N GLU A 229 1.27 21.49 -10.23
CA GLU A 229 0.91 22.46 -11.26
C GLU A 229 1.02 23.90 -10.73
N GLN A 230 0.56 24.17 -9.52
CA GLN A 230 0.68 25.49 -8.89
C GLN A 230 2.13 25.88 -8.65
N THR A 231 2.94 24.97 -8.11
CA THR A 231 4.37 25.18 -7.86
C THR A 231 5.12 25.49 -9.17
N GLN A 232 4.80 24.77 -10.24
CA GLN A 232 5.40 25.04 -11.54
C GLN A 232 4.98 26.38 -12.12
N GLN A 233 3.72 26.77 -11.97
CA GLN A 233 3.24 28.08 -12.41
C GLN A 233 3.99 29.19 -11.66
N GLN A 234 4.10 29.08 -10.33
CA GLN A 234 4.84 30.02 -9.49
C GLN A 234 6.31 30.14 -9.93
N LEU A 235 6.98 29.01 -10.15
CA LEU A 235 8.34 28.99 -10.69
C LEU A 235 8.44 29.76 -12.01
N GLY A 236 7.52 29.49 -12.95
CA GLY A 236 7.47 30.19 -14.24
C GLY A 236 7.27 31.70 -14.10
N ASP A 237 6.35 32.12 -13.23
CA ASP A 237 6.06 33.52 -12.95
C ASP A 237 7.28 34.26 -12.35
N ILE A 238 7.97 33.62 -11.40
CA ILE A 238 9.17 34.19 -10.77
C ILE A 238 10.31 34.31 -11.78
N MET A 239 10.56 33.27 -12.59
CA MET A 239 11.61 33.31 -13.62
C MET A 239 11.34 34.43 -14.64
N GLN A 240 10.09 34.57 -15.09
CA GLN A 240 9.70 35.63 -16.02
C GLN A 240 9.89 37.03 -15.41
N LEU A 241 9.59 37.19 -14.12
CA LEU A 241 9.79 38.45 -13.41
C LEU A 241 11.28 38.82 -13.35
N MET A 242 12.16 37.86 -13.06
CA MET A 242 13.61 38.08 -13.04
C MET A 242 14.18 38.43 -14.42
N ASP A 243 13.75 37.73 -15.47
CA ASP A 243 14.17 38.04 -16.83
C ASP A 243 13.75 39.47 -17.23
N THR A 244 12.58 39.91 -16.74
CA THR A 244 12.09 41.28 -16.94
C THR A 244 12.97 42.29 -16.19
N GLU A 245 13.26 42.05 -14.90
CA GLU A 245 14.11 42.90 -14.07
C GLU A 245 15.51 43.07 -14.67
N LEU A 246 16.14 41.97 -15.12
CA LEU A 246 17.45 41.99 -15.77
C LEU A 246 17.44 42.77 -17.09
N ASN A 247 16.39 42.61 -17.89
CA ASN A 247 16.26 43.34 -19.14
C ASN A 247 16.04 44.84 -18.90
N GLU A 248 15.22 45.21 -17.92
CA GLU A 248 15.00 46.60 -17.53
C GLU A 248 16.30 47.26 -17.02
N GLU A 249 17.05 46.57 -16.15
CA GLU A 249 18.35 47.07 -15.69
C GLU A 249 19.34 47.25 -16.85
N SER A 250 19.39 46.30 -17.80
CA SER A 250 20.23 46.42 -19.00
C SER A 250 19.88 47.65 -19.85
N VAL A 251 18.59 47.95 -20.03
CA VAL A 251 18.12 49.13 -20.76
C VAL A 251 18.49 50.42 -20.01
N ILE A 252 18.34 50.43 -18.69
CA ILE A 252 18.72 51.58 -17.86
C ILE A 252 20.23 51.82 -17.93
N MET A 253 21.03 50.77 -17.79
CA MET A 253 22.49 50.84 -17.90
C MET A 253 22.95 51.32 -19.28
N GLY A 254 22.31 50.85 -20.35
CA GLY A 254 22.55 51.35 -21.71
C GLY A 254 22.23 52.85 -21.83
N SER A 255 21.09 53.28 -21.28
CA SER A 255 20.68 54.69 -21.30
C SER A 255 21.63 55.58 -20.48
N LEU A 256 22.15 55.08 -19.37
CA LEU A 256 23.17 55.76 -18.56
C LEU A 256 24.48 55.92 -19.32
N GLN A 257 24.92 54.87 -20.02
CA GLN A 257 26.12 54.92 -20.85
C GLN A 257 25.97 55.92 -22.00
N ASP A 258 24.81 55.96 -22.65
CA ASP A 258 24.51 56.95 -23.69
C ASP A 258 24.54 58.38 -23.12
N MET A 259 23.97 58.60 -21.93
CA MET A 259 24.02 59.89 -21.25
C MET A 259 25.45 60.29 -20.85
N GLU A 260 26.29 59.35 -20.41
CA GLU A 260 27.70 59.59 -20.11
C GLU A 260 28.50 59.96 -21.38
N ASN A 261 28.24 59.26 -22.49
CA ASN A 261 28.85 59.57 -23.79
C ASN A 261 28.42 60.97 -24.28
N ASP A 262 27.14 61.32 -24.12
CA ASP A 262 26.63 62.65 -24.44
C ASP A 262 27.26 63.74 -23.55
N PHE A 263 27.49 63.42 -22.27
CA PHE A 263 28.19 64.31 -21.34
C PHE A 263 29.61 64.59 -21.82
N HIS A 264 30.39 63.55 -22.15
CA HIS A 264 31.73 63.70 -22.71
C HIS A 264 31.74 64.49 -24.02
N GLN A 265 30.79 64.23 -24.93
CA GLN A 265 30.68 65.01 -26.16
C GLN A 265 30.33 66.48 -25.92
N LEU A 266 29.52 66.79 -24.91
CA LEU A 266 29.20 68.16 -24.51
C LEU A 266 30.41 68.83 -23.84
N GLU A 267 31.12 68.12 -22.97
CA GLU A 267 32.35 68.57 -22.34
C GLU A 267 33.41 68.95 -23.39
N ASP A 268 33.57 68.16 -24.45
CA ASP A 268 34.46 68.47 -25.58
C ASP A 268 33.99 69.68 -26.42
N LYS A 269 32.68 69.92 -26.50
CA LYS A 269 32.10 71.06 -27.23
C LYS A 269 32.13 72.37 -26.45
N VAL A 270 32.21 72.33 -25.11
CA VAL A 270 32.28 73.52 -24.24
C VAL A 270 33.50 74.42 -24.54
N PRO A 271 34.73 73.89 -24.67
CA PRO A 271 35.91 74.69 -25.02
C PRO A 271 35.88 75.30 -26.43
N SER A 272 35.09 74.74 -27.35
CA SER A 272 34.99 75.18 -28.74
C SER A 272 33.78 76.10 -29.03
N ALA A 273 32.91 76.31 -28.04
CA ALA A 273 31.79 77.24 -28.13
C ALA A 273 32.30 78.70 -28.14
N THR A 274 32.12 79.39 -29.27
CA THR A 274 32.69 80.74 -29.49
C THR A 274 31.67 81.88 -29.33
N ASN A 275 30.37 81.58 -29.21
CA ASN A 275 29.31 82.59 -29.08
C ASN A 275 28.32 82.31 -27.92
N ASN A 276 27.80 83.38 -27.28
CA ASN A 276 26.95 83.37 -26.08
C ASN A 276 25.68 82.49 -26.18
N GLU A 277 25.12 82.31 -27.37
CA GLU A 277 23.90 81.51 -27.59
C GLU A 277 24.17 80.00 -27.45
N GLN A 278 25.38 79.56 -27.82
CA GLN A 278 25.82 78.16 -27.67
C GLN A 278 26.09 77.82 -26.19
N LEU A 279 26.65 78.77 -25.43
CA LEU A 279 26.86 78.63 -23.98
C LEU A 279 25.53 78.55 -23.20
N SER A 280 24.49 79.25 -23.63
CA SER A 280 23.15 79.20 -23.01
C SER A 280 22.50 77.82 -23.16
N ASN A 281 22.58 77.22 -24.35
CA ASN A 281 22.01 75.89 -24.60
C ASN A 281 22.75 74.79 -23.82
N VAL A 282 24.07 74.91 -23.70
CA VAL A 282 24.87 73.98 -22.89
C VAL A 282 24.50 74.06 -21.41
N ASN A 283 24.27 75.27 -20.87
CA ASN A 283 23.86 75.46 -19.47
C ASN A 283 22.47 74.90 -19.16
N ILE A 284 21.50 75.04 -20.07
CA ILE A 284 20.14 74.49 -19.89
C ILE A 284 20.19 72.96 -19.86
N THR A 285 20.96 72.35 -20.76
CA THR A 285 21.13 70.89 -20.80
C THR A 285 21.83 70.36 -19.55
N LEU A 286 22.90 71.02 -19.09
CA LEU A 286 23.57 70.69 -17.82
C LEU A 286 22.64 70.81 -16.60
N ALA A 287 21.77 71.83 -16.56
CA ALA A 287 20.80 72.01 -15.48
C ALA A 287 19.72 70.92 -15.44
N ILE A 288 19.23 70.46 -16.60
CA ILE A 288 18.29 69.34 -16.69
C ILE A 288 18.97 68.04 -16.21
N ILE A 289 20.23 67.83 -16.59
CA ILE A 289 20.99 66.63 -16.23
C ILE A 289 21.31 66.56 -14.73
N ILE A 290 21.75 67.67 -14.11
CA ILE A 290 21.96 67.75 -12.65
C ILE A 290 20.63 67.49 -11.91
N GLY A 291 19.51 67.97 -12.45
CA GLY A 291 18.18 67.67 -11.93
C GLY A 291 17.87 66.16 -11.92
N CYS A 292 18.22 65.44 -13.00
CA CYS A 292 18.03 63.99 -13.09
C CYS A 292 18.93 63.21 -12.11
N GLN A 293 20.19 63.63 -11.92
CA GLN A 293 21.11 62.99 -10.97
C GLN A 293 20.66 63.18 -9.51
N LEU A 294 20.13 64.36 -9.16
CA LEU A 294 19.59 64.63 -7.82
C LEU A 294 18.30 63.84 -7.55
N PHE A 295 17.46 63.62 -8.56
CA PHE A 295 16.28 62.77 -8.46
C PHE A 295 16.67 61.30 -8.20
N HIS A 296 17.75 60.82 -8.82
CA HIS A 296 18.28 59.49 -8.57
C HIS A 296 18.84 59.32 -7.14
N ALA A 297 19.55 60.32 -6.61
CA ALA A 297 20.09 60.30 -5.25
C ALA A 297 19.00 60.34 -4.14
N GLN A 298 17.76 60.66 -4.48
CA GLN A 298 16.62 60.64 -3.55
C GLN A 298 15.79 59.34 -3.61
N LEU A 299 16.04 58.49 -4.61
CA LEU A 299 15.34 57.21 -4.81
C LEU A 299 16.18 55.99 -4.39
N ALA A 300 17.46 56.18 -4.08
CA ALA A 300 18.34 55.19 -3.44
C ALA A 300 18.31 55.36 -1.90
#